data_AF-A0A0C3RMC8-F1
#
_entry.id   AF-A0A0C3RMC8-F1
#
_cell.length_a   1.000
_cell.length_b   1.000
_cell.length_c   1.000
_cell.angle_alpha   90.00
_cell.angle_beta   90.00
_cell.angle_gamma   90.00
#
_symmetry.space_group_name_H-M   'P 1'
#
loop_
_entity.id
_entity.type
_entity.pdbx_description
1 polymer ?
#
loop_
_entity_poly.entity_id
_entity_poly.type
_entity_poly.pdbx_seq_one_letter_code
_entity_poly.pdbx_strand_id
1 'polypeptide(L)'
;MPAAASYLIGSVVRVSVSITDCATNILADPGGLILKVKPPAEAPTTFTYGVDSEVIKDADGVYHADITLDKSGEWRWRWEASTPNVGVVEGDLAVRASRVV
;
A
#
# COMPACT_ATOMS: atom_id res chain seq x y z
N MET A 1 20.47 15.56 11.25
CA MET A 1 20.03 14.19 10.92
C MET A 1 18.51 14.22 10.89
N PRO A 2 17.82 14.00 9.76
CA PRO A 2 16.37 14.15 9.72
C PRO A 2 15.72 13.00 10.49
N ALA A 3 14.72 13.36 11.30
CA ALA A 3 13.97 12.45 12.16
C ALA A 3 13.30 11.36 11.32
N ALA A 4 13.52 10.10 11.70
CA ALA A 4 12.78 8.96 11.19
C ALA A 4 11.28 9.25 11.39
N ALA A 5 10.51 9.31 10.29
CA ALA A 5 9.07 9.52 10.31
C ALA A 5 8.42 8.37 11.10
N SER A 6 8.21 8.59 12.39
CA SER A 6 7.63 7.62 13.31
C SER A 6 6.11 7.70 13.21
N TYR A 7 5.52 6.79 12.45
CA TYR A 7 4.06 6.63 12.36
C TYR A 7 3.51 6.15 13.70
N LEU A 8 2.47 6.83 14.19
CA LEU A 8 1.79 6.53 15.46
C LEU A 8 0.64 5.54 15.26
N ILE A 9 0.34 4.74 16.28
CA ILE A 9 -0.87 3.91 16.32
C ILE A 9 -2.11 4.80 16.19
N GLY A 10 -3.04 4.43 15.30
CA GLY A 10 -4.22 5.23 14.94
C GLY A 10 -3.98 6.21 13.78
N SER A 11 -2.77 6.26 13.22
CA SER A 11 -2.51 7.01 12.00
C SER A 11 -2.93 6.22 10.77
N VAL A 12 -3.46 6.92 9.78
CA VAL A 12 -3.70 6.36 8.45
C VAL A 12 -2.40 6.49 7.65
N VAL A 13 -1.86 5.38 7.16
CA VAL A 13 -0.76 5.42 6.19
C VAL A 13 -1.33 5.30 4.80
N ARG A 14 -0.88 6.19 3.93
CA ARG A 14 -1.19 6.10 2.51
C ARG A 14 -0.09 5.31 1.81
N VAL A 15 -0.44 4.15 1.27
CA VAL A 15 0.44 3.36 0.42
C VAL A 15 0.07 3.65 -1.03
N SER A 16 0.96 4.29 -1.78
CA SER A 16 0.75 4.58 -3.20
C SER A 16 1.58 3.66 -4.08
N VAL A 17 1.00 3.22 -5.20
CA VAL A 17 1.69 2.47 -6.24
C VAL A 17 1.45 3.12 -7.60
N SER A 18 2.51 3.22 -8.39
CA SER A 18 2.46 3.65 -9.78
C SER A 18 2.82 2.47 -10.67
N ILE A 19 1.92 2.13 -11.58
CA ILE A 19 2.03 1.05 -12.55
C ILE A 19 2.26 1.68 -13.91
N THR A 20 3.39 1.31 -14.50
CA THR A 20 3.78 1.71 -15.85
C THR A 20 3.76 0.50 -16.76
N ASP A 21 3.22 0.67 -17.95
CA ASP A 21 3.27 -0.33 -19.00
C ASP A 21 4.72 -0.56 -19.45
N CYS A 22 5.16 -1.82 -19.45
CA CYS A 22 6.54 -2.17 -19.78
C CYS A 22 6.90 -1.94 -21.25
N ALA A 23 5.91 -1.87 -22.15
CA ALA A 23 6.14 -1.71 -23.59
C ALA A 23 6.26 -0.24 -24.00
N THR A 24 5.51 0.64 -23.35
CA THR A 24 5.41 2.07 -23.68
C THR A 24 6.04 2.97 -22.63
N ASN A 25 6.30 2.44 -21.43
CA ASN A 25 6.79 3.18 -20.26
C ASN A 25 5.83 4.31 -19.82
N ILE A 26 4.56 4.20 -20.19
CA ILE A 26 3.47 5.13 -19.86
C ILE A 26 2.68 4.56 -18.68
N LEU A 27 2.16 5.44 -17.83
CA LEU A 27 1.23 5.06 -16.77
C LEU A 27 -0.04 4.47 -17.39
N ALA A 28 -0.34 3.22 -17.06
CA ALA A 28 -1.48 2.50 -17.60
C ALA A 28 -2.09 1.62 -16.52
N ASP A 29 -3.41 1.50 -16.54
CA ASP A 29 -4.11 0.69 -15.53
C ASP A 29 -3.84 -0.81 -15.73
N PRO A 30 -3.64 -1.56 -14.63
CA PRO A 30 -3.69 -3.01 -14.66
C PRO A 30 -5.13 -3.50 -14.84
N GLY A 31 -5.29 -4.75 -15.29
CA GLY A 31 -6.62 -5.37 -15.39
C GLY A 31 -7.21 -5.75 -14.02
N GLY A 32 -6.37 -5.79 -12.99
CA GLY A 32 -6.76 -6.02 -11.60
C GLY A 32 -5.63 -5.62 -10.66
N LEU A 33 -5.96 -5.05 -9.51
CA LEU A 33 -4.99 -4.60 -8.52
C LEU A 33 -5.38 -5.12 -7.14
N ILE A 34 -4.47 -5.83 -6.50
CA ILE A 34 -4.66 -6.43 -5.20
C ILE A 34 -3.59 -5.89 -4.26
N LEU A 35 -3.99 -5.31 -3.14
CA LEU A 35 -3.12 -4.90 -2.05
C LEU A 35 -3.23 -5.89 -0.90
N LYS A 36 -2.14 -6.57 -0.58
CA LYS A 36 -2.01 -7.37 0.63
C LYS A 36 -1.27 -6.58 1.69
N VAL A 37 -1.91 -6.32 2.82
CA VAL A 37 -1.28 -5.68 3.97
C VAL A 37 -1.21 -6.67 5.11
N LYS A 38 0.00 -6.94 5.59
CA LYS A 38 0.28 -7.78 6.74
C LYS A 38 0.60 -6.91 7.97
N PRO A 39 -0.27 -6.92 8.99
CA PRO A 39 0.03 -6.33 10.27
C PRO A 39 1.11 -7.13 11.03
N PRO A 40 1.78 -6.52 12.01
CA PRO A 40 2.73 -7.20 12.86
C PRO A 40 2.03 -8.30 13.65
N ALA A 41 2.52 -9.54 13.49
CA ALA A 41 2.00 -10.74 14.14
C ALA A 41 0.56 -11.15 13.76
N GLU A 42 0.04 -10.71 12.62
CA GLU A 42 -1.27 -11.12 12.12
C GLU A 42 -1.25 -11.67 10.68
N ALA A 43 -2.39 -12.24 10.29
CA ALA A 43 -2.63 -12.66 8.91
C ALA A 43 -2.69 -11.44 7.98
N PRO A 44 -2.23 -11.58 6.73
CA PRO A 44 -2.36 -10.51 5.74
C PRO A 44 -3.83 -10.27 5.37
N THR A 45 -4.27 -9.02 5.48
CA THR A 45 -5.51 -8.53 4.91
C THR A 45 -5.31 -8.28 3.42
N THR A 46 -6.27 -8.68 2.60
CA THR A 46 -6.22 -8.48 1.15
C THR A 46 -7.32 -7.51 0.75
N PHE A 47 -6.94 -6.43 0.08
CA PHE A 47 -7.81 -5.43 -0.49
C PHE A 47 -7.74 -5.53 -2.01
N THR A 48 -8.87 -5.49 -2.70
CA THR A 48 -8.94 -5.60 -4.15
C THR A 48 -9.56 -4.33 -4.73
N TYR A 49 -8.87 -3.71 -5.69
CA TYR A 49 -9.38 -2.55 -6.40
C TYR A 49 -10.70 -2.86 -7.12
N GLY A 50 -11.70 -2.00 -6.91
CA GLY A 50 -13.06 -2.18 -7.43
C GLY A 50 -13.96 -3.07 -6.56
N VAL A 51 -13.43 -3.67 -5.50
CA VAL A 51 -14.19 -4.41 -4.47
C VAL A 51 -14.16 -3.65 -3.15
N ASP A 52 -12.96 -3.30 -2.69
CA ASP A 52 -12.72 -2.57 -1.45
C ASP A 52 -12.58 -1.07 -1.72
N SER A 53 -13.30 -0.26 -0.94
CA SER A 53 -13.30 1.21 -1.06
C SER A 53 -11.99 1.88 -0.67
N GLU A 54 -11.14 1.17 0.07
CA GLU A 54 -9.85 1.63 0.55
C GLU A 54 -8.85 1.85 -0.59
N VAL A 55 -8.99 1.14 -1.72
CA VAL A 55 -8.10 1.29 -2.88
C VAL A 55 -8.69 2.28 -3.86
N ILE A 56 -8.10 3.47 -3.93
CA ILE A 56 -8.56 4.59 -4.74
C ILE A 56 -7.59 4.78 -5.91
N LYS A 57 -8.15 5.00 -7.10
CA LYS A 57 -7.40 5.40 -8.30
C LYS A 57 -7.32 6.92 -8.36
N ASP A 58 -6.12 7.49 -8.28
CA ASP A 58 -5.92 8.94 -8.50
C ASP A 58 -5.84 9.28 -9.99
N ALA A 59 -5.13 8.44 -10.75
CA ALA A 59 -4.87 8.62 -12.17
C ALA A 59 -4.68 7.26 -12.85
N ASP A 60 -4.63 7.24 -14.18
CA ASP A 60 -4.29 6.02 -14.92
C ASP A 60 -2.95 5.47 -14.43
N GLY A 61 -2.94 4.20 -14.02
CA GLY A 61 -1.75 3.56 -13.43
C GLY A 61 -1.34 4.08 -12.05
N VAL A 62 -2.01 5.06 -11.44
CA VAL A 62 -1.67 5.59 -10.11
C VAL A 62 -2.77 5.31 -9.11
N TYR A 63 -2.42 4.55 -8.08
CA TYR A 63 -3.33 4.10 -7.05
C TYR A 63 -2.78 4.41 -5.67
N HIS A 64 -3.67 4.73 -4.74
CA HIS A 64 -3.36 4.76 -3.33
C HIS A 64 -4.34 3.93 -2.52
N ALA A 65 -3.85 3.39 -1.42
CA ALA A 65 -4.69 2.84 -0.38
C ALA A 65 -4.41 3.52 0.95
N ASP A 66 -5.47 3.91 1.62
CA ASP A 66 -5.43 4.50 2.96
C ASP A 66 -5.65 3.39 3.99
N ILE A 67 -4.57 2.96 4.64
CA ILE A 67 -4.56 1.85 5.59
C ILE A 67 -4.47 2.39 7.01
N THR A 68 -5.44 2.03 7.85
CA THR A 68 -5.43 2.42 9.27
C THR A 68 -4.48 1.52 10.05
N LEU A 69 -3.46 2.12 10.67
CA LEU A 69 -2.48 1.41 11.47
C LEU A 69 -2.97 1.25 12.92
N ASP A 70 -3.75 0.21 13.18
CA ASP A 70 -4.28 -0.08 14.52
C ASP A 70 -3.23 -0.64 15.49
N LYS A 71 -2.08 -1.12 14.98
CA LYS A 71 -1.05 -1.80 15.78
C LYS A 71 0.34 -1.26 15.53
N SER A 72 1.13 -1.17 16.59
CA SER A 72 2.56 -0.90 16.48
C SER A 72 3.33 -2.17 16.12
N GLY A 73 4.31 -2.04 15.24
CA GLY A 73 5.22 -3.11 14.82
C GLY A 73 5.59 -2.97 13.35
N GLU A 74 6.21 -4.00 12.80
CA GLU A 74 6.58 -4.04 11.39
C GLU A 74 5.38 -4.47 10.55
N TRP A 75 4.88 -3.54 9.75
CA TRP A 75 3.86 -3.78 8.74
C TRP A 75 4.55 -4.08 7.42
N ARG A 76 4.00 -5.03 6.65
CA ARG A 76 4.48 -5.32 5.31
C ARG A 76 3.31 -5.22 4.36
N TRP A 77 3.52 -4.63 3.20
CA TRP A 77 2.50 -4.51 2.19
C TRP A 77 3.03 -4.99 0.85
N ARG A 78 2.11 -5.46 0.01
CA ARG A 78 2.41 -5.98 -1.32
C ARG A 78 1.27 -5.66 -2.26
N TRP A 79 1.56 -4.90 -3.28
CA TRP A 79 0.72 -4.67 -4.45
C TRP A 79 0.98 -5.75 -5.49
N GLU A 80 -0.10 -6.30 -6.02
CA GLU A 80 -0.10 -7.29 -7.09
C GLU A 80 -1.04 -6.80 -8.19
N ALA A 81 -0.43 -6.40 -9.31
CA ALA A 81 -1.10 -5.97 -10.52
C ALA A 81 -1.25 -7.16 -11.48
N SER A 82 -2.41 -7.24 -12.13
CA SER A 82 -2.78 -8.29 -13.07
C SER A 82 -2.69 -7.81 -14.53
N THR A 83 -2.62 -8.75 -15.47
CA THR A 83 -2.60 -8.46 -16.91
C THR A 83 -3.69 -7.47 -17.33
N PRO A 84 -3.41 -6.53 -18.24
CA PRO A 84 -2.23 -6.50 -19.13
C PRO A 84 -0.94 -5.98 -18.48
N ASN A 85 -1.02 -5.16 -17.44
CA ASN A 85 0.14 -4.59 -16.75
C ASN A 85 0.47 -5.39 -15.48
N VAL A 86 1.07 -6.56 -15.66
CA VAL A 86 1.48 -7.41 -14.53
C VAL A 86 2.68 -6.81 -13.80
N GLY A 87 2.59 -6.73 -12.49
CA GLY A 87 3.64 -6.14 -11.66
C GLY A 87 3.44 -6.48 -10.20
N VAL A 88 4.53 -6.64 -9.46
CA VAL A 88 4.48 -6.83 -8.01
C VAL A 88 5.38 -5.80 -7.37
N VAL A 89 4.84 -5.06 -6.42
CA VAL A 89 5.60 -4.08 -5.63
C VAL A 89 5.34 -4.38 -4.18
N GLU A 90 6.39 -4.64 -3.42
CA GLU A 90 6.30 -4.85 -1.98
C GLU A 90 7.15 -3.84 -1.23
N GLY A 91 6.76 -3.61 0.01
CA GLY A 91 7.49 -2.75 0.93
C GLY A 91 7.16 -3.08 2.37
N ASP A 92 8.01 -2.59 3.26
CA ASP A 92 7.83 -2.67 4.69
C ASP A 92 7.71 -1.28 5.30
N LEU A 93 7.01 -1.21 6.42
CA LEU A 93 6.78 -0.01 7.19
C LEU A 93 6.90 -0.33 8.68
N ALA A 94 7.85 0.30 9.35
CA ALA A 94 7.98 0.20 10.80
C ALA A 94 7.08 1.22 11.51
N VAL A 95 6.00 0.75 12.13
CA VAL A 95 5.07 1.56 12.93
C VAL A 95 5.48 1.51 14.39
N ARG A 96 5.60 2.66 15.04
CA ARG A 96 6.01 2.75 16.45
C ARG A 96 4.85 3.28 17.30
N ALA A 97 4.66 2.70 18.48
CA ALA A 97 3.73 3.26 19.47
C ALA A 97 4.18 4.69 19.85
N SER A 98 3.23 5.63 19.89
CA SER A 98 3.55 7.02 20.25
C SER A 98 4.14 7.09 21.65
N ARG A 99 5.26 7.81 21.79
CA ARG A 99 5.90 8.13 23.06
C ARG A 99 5.67 9.61 23.40
N VAL A 100 4.44 10.09 23.24
CA VAL A 100 4.01 11.36 23.80
C VAL A 100 2.83 11.06 24.70
N VAL A 101 3.09 11.16 26.00
CA VAL A 101 2.11 11.18 27.09
C VAL A 101 1.47 12.56 27.17
#